data_AF-A0A938F2J6-F1
#
_entry.id   AF-A0A938F2J6-F1
#
_cell.length_a   1.000
_cell.length_b   1.000
_cell.length_c   1.000
_cell.angle_alpha   90.00
_cell.angle_beta   90.00
_cell.angle_gamma   90.00
#
_symmetry.space_group_name_H-M   'P 1'
#
loop_
_entity.id
_entity.type
_entity.pdbx_description
1 polymer ?
#
loop_
_entity_poly.entity_id
_entity_poly.type
_entity_poly.pdbx_seq_one_letter_code
_entity_poly.pdbx_strand_id
1 'polypeptide(L)' 'YDALKVVIDFGHASASLLQRKLRLGYSRAARIIDQLEEKGFISGYDGSKPREVLITNEELEEIVKGR' A
#
# COMPACT_ATOMS: atom_id res chain seq x y z
N TYR A 1 -5.44 8.36 0.03
CA TYR A 1 -4.83 7.47 -0.98
C TYR A 1 -3.32 7.64 -1.07
N ASP A 2 -2.69 8.48 -0.24
CA ASP A 2 -1.25 8.75 -0.30
C ASP A 2 -0.41 7.48 -0.09
N ALA A 3 -0.86 6.54 0.74
CA ALA A 3 -0.21 5.25 0.90
C ALA A 3 -0.24 4.39 -0.37
N LEU A 4 -1.34 4.40 -1.14
CA LEU A 4 -1.48 3.68 -2.40
C LEU A 4 -0.53 4.23 -3.47
N LYS A 5 -0.45 5.56 -3.58
CA LYS A 5 0.54 6.21 -4.46
C LYS A 5 1.96 5.78 -4.09
N VAL A 6 2.31 5.86 -2.82
CA VAL A 6 3.66 5.45 -2.35
C VAL A 6 3.95 3.99 -2.66
N VAL A 7 3.03 3.05 -2.45
CA VAL A 7 3.35 1.64 -2.74
C VAL A 7 3.46 1.39 -4.24
N ILE A 8 2.59 1.99 -5.07
CA ILE A 8 2.66 1.88 -6.54
C ILE A 8 3.98 2.45 -7.06
N ASP A 9 4.36 3.65 -6.64
CA ASP A 9 5.61 4.31 -7.05
C ASP A 9 6.86 3.48 -6.70
N PHE A 10 6.80 2.72 -5.61
CA PHE A 10 7.93 1.89 -5.12
C PHE A 10 7.83 0.41 -5.55
N GLY A 11 6.73 -0.01 -6.18
CA GLY A 11 6.49 -1.37 -6.63
C GLY A 11 6.32 -2.44 -5.53
N HIS A 12 6.30 -2.04 -4.26
CA HIS A 12 6.12 -2.96 -3.13
C HIS A 12 5.52 -2.26 -1.91
N ALA A 13 4.91 -3.03 -1.02
CA ALA A 13 4.27 -2.53 0.18
C ALA A 13 4.91 -3.08 1.46
N SER A 14 5.27 -2.18 2.37
CA SER A 14 5.70 -2.54 3.72
C SER A 14 5.37 -1.44 4.73
N ALA A 15 5.16 -1.83 5.99
CA ALA A 15 4.88 -0.87 7.05
C ALA A 15 6.04 0.12 7.24
N SER A 16 7.29 -0.35 7.14
CA SER A 16 8.49 0.51 7.25
C SER A 16 8.65 1.48 6.07
N LEU A 17 8.23 1.11 4.85
CA LEU A 17 8.16 2.02 3.71
C LEU A 17 7.20 3.18 4.01
N LEU A 18 5.97 2.86 4.38
CA LEU A 18 4.94 3.86 4.67
C LEU A 18 5.29 4.72 5.89
N GLN A 19 5.87 4.13 6.93
CA GLN A 19 6.36 4.83 8.12
C GLN A 19 7.31 5.98 7.73
N ARG A 20 8.32 5.68 6.90
CA ARG A 20 9.34 6.66 6.48
C ARG A 20 8.81 7.68 5.48
N LYS A 21 8.04 7.24 4.48
CA LYS A 21 7.57 8.10 3.39
C LYS A 21 6.46 9.04 3.81
N LEU A 22 5.57 8.58 4.70
CA LEU A 22 4.41 9.36 5.16
C LEU A 22 4.58 9.91 6.57
N ARG A 23 5.77 9.75 7.18
CA ARG A 23 6.09 10.20 8.55
C ARG A 23 5.07 9.71 9.59
N LEU A 24 4.66 8.45 9.48
CA LEU A 24 3.68 7.83 10.36
C LEU A 24 4.38 7.08 11.49
N GLY A 25 3.70 6.86 12.61
CA GLY A 25 4.11 5.82 13.57
C GLY A 25 3.92 4.42 12.99
N TYR A 26 4.75 3.45 13.42
CA TYR A 26 4.73 2.08 12.90
C TYR A 26 3.34 1.43 12.98
N SER A 27 2.64 1.54 14.12
CA SER A 27 1.30 0.94 14.30
C SER A 27 0.24 1.52 13.35
N ARG A 28 0.42 2.76 12.89
CA ARG A 28 -0.47 3.36 11.87
C ARG A 28 -0.10 2.86 10.48
N ALA A 29 1.19 2.73 10.19
CA ALA A 29 1.65 2.19 8.91
C ALA A 29 1.24 0.71 8.74
N ALA A 30 1.35 -0.10 9.78
CA ALA A 30 0.91 -1.50 9.79
C ALA A 30 -0.59 -1.62 9.48
N ARG A 31 -1.45 -0.85 10.18
CA ARG A 31 -2.89 -0.82 9.90
C ARG A 31 -3.22 -0.42 8.47
N ILE A 32 -2.44 0.49 7.88
CA ILE A 32 -2.64 0.86 6.48
C ILE A 32 -2.30 -0.34 5.58
N ILE A 33 -1.20 -1.05 5.82
CA ILE A 33 -0.86 -2.27 5.07
C ILE A 33 -1.99 -3.30 5.14
N ASP A 34 -2.53 -3.56 6.32
CA ASP A 34 -3.65 -4.50 6.49
C ASP A 34 -4.89 -4.06 5.67
N GLN A 35 -5.21 -2.76 5.68
CA GLN A 35 -6.31 -2.21 4.88
C GLN A 35 -6.07 -2.27 3.36
N LEU A 36 -4.82 -2.21 2.91
CA LEU A 36 -4.49 -2.35 1.50
C LEU A 36 -4.61 -3.81 1.06
N GLU A 37 -4.21 -4.75 1.91
CA GLU A 37 -4.38 -6.19 1.68
C GLU A 37 -5.85 -6.57 1.65
N GLU A 38 -6.64 -6.13 2.65
CA GLU A 38 -8.08 -6.42 2.74
C GLU A 38 -8.86 -5.94 1.50
N LYS A 39 -8.39 -4.84 0.89
CA LYS A 39 -8.97 -4.29 -0.36
C LYS A 39 -8.46 -4.97 -1.62
N GLY A 40 -7.53 -5.93 -1.52
CA GLY A 40 -6.92 -6.61 -2.65
C GLY A 40 -5.93 -5.74 -3.44
N PHE A 41 -5.47 -4.62 -2.88
CA PHE A 41 -4.53 -3.74 -3.58
C PHE A 41 -3.08 -4.20 -3.50
N ILE A 42 -2.77 -5.04 -2.51
CA ILE A 42 -1.45 -5.64 -2.33
C ILE A 42 -1.60 -7.11 -1.99
N SER A 43 -0.54 -7.90 -2.20
CA SER A 43 -0.51 -9.31 -1.85
C SER A 43 -0.54 -9.54 -0.33
N GLY A 44 -0.91 -10.76 0.04
CA GLY A 44 -0.74 -11.24 1.40
C GLY A 44 0.73 -11.32 1.82
N TYR A 45 0.95 -11.45 3.12
CA TYR A 45 2.28 -11.67 3.68
C TYR A 45 2.66 -13.15 3.59
N ASP A 46 3.76 -13.47 2.91
CA ASP A 46 4.25 -14.84 2.76
C ASP A 46 5.49 -15.17 3.62
N GLY A 47 5.97 -14.23 4.44
CA GLY A 47 7.14 -14.43 5.31
C GLY A 47 8.51 -14.29 4.63
N SER A 48 8.58 -14.34 3.30
CA SER A 48 9.83 -14.47 2.55
C SER A 48 10.06 -13.34 1.55
N LYS A 49 8.98 -12.70 1.07
CA LYS A 49 9.00 -11.63 0.07
C LYS A 49 8.26 -10.39 0.55
N PRO A 50 8.65 -9.20 0.05
CA PRO A 50 7.84 -8.00 0.24
C PRO A 50 6.47 -8.18 -0.43
N ARG A 51 5.44 -7.54 0.14
CA ARG A 51 4.09 -7.59 -0.43
C ARG A 51 4.09 -6.90 -1.80
N GLU A 52 3.61 -7.60 -2.82
CA GLU A 52 3.52 -7.09 -4.18
C GLU A 52 2.34 -6.14 -4.32
N VAL A 53 2.46 -5.14 -5.19
CA VAL A 53 1.36 -4.23 -5.50
C VAL A 53 0.56 -4.82 -6.64
N LEU A 54 -0.74 -4.99 -6.44
CA LEU A 54 -1.63 -5.70 -7.36
C LEU A 54 -2.47 -4.77 -8.22
N ILE A 55 -2.31 -3.45 -8.07
CA ILE A 55 -3.03 -2.45 -8.84
C ILE A 55 -2.09 -1.53 -9.61
N THR A 56 -2.60 -0.96 -10.69
CA THR A 56 -1.89 0.02 -11.51
C THR A 56 -2.19 1.46 -11.09
N ASN A 57 -1.40 2.40 -11.60
CA ASN A 57 -1.69 3.83 -11.44
C ASN A 57 -3.03 4.22 -12.07
N GLU A 58 -3.41 3.60 -13.19
CA GLU A 58 -4.67 3.86 -13.90
C GLU A 58 -5.87 3.44 -13.04
N GLU A 59 -5.83 2.24 -12.47
CA GLU A 59 -6.88 1.75 -11.56
C GLU A 59 -6.99 2.62 -10.30
N LEU A 60 -5.86 3.11 -9.77
CA LEU A 60 -5.87 4.05 -8.66
C LEU A 60 -6.60 5.36 -9.03
N GLU A 61 -6.38 5.89 -10.23
CA GLU A 61 -7.09 7.09 -10.69
C GLU A 61 -8.60 6.84 -10.80
N GLU A 62 -9.03 5.68 -11.29
CA GLU A 62 -10.44 5.32 -11.37
C GLU A 62 -11.08 5.23 -9.98
N ILE A 63 -10.40 4.59 -9.02
CA ILE A 63 -10.85 4.51 -7.62
C ILE A 63 -11.00 5.90 -6.98
N VAL A 64 -10.13 6.85 -7.34
CA VAL A 64 -10.18 8.23 -6.82
C VAL A 64 -11.26 9.05 -7.52
N LYS A 65 -11.48 8.86 -8.83
CA LYS A 65 -12.51 9.57 -9.62
C LYS A 65 -13.93 9.09 -9.31
N GLY A 66 -14.11 7.81 -8.95
CA GLY A 66 -15.40 7.23 -8.57
C GLY A 66 -15.86 7.53 -7.15
N ARG A 67 -15.23 8.49 -6.46
CA ARG A 67 -15.48 8.88 -5.07
C ARG A 67 -15.89 10.34 -4.94
#